data_AF-A0A2A9F0N1-F1
#
_entry.id   AF-A0A2A9F0N1-F1
#
_cell.length_a   1.000
_cell.length_b   1.000
_cell.length_c   1.000
_cell.angle_alpha   90.00
_cell.angle_beta   90.00
_cell.angle_gamma   90.00
#
_symmetry.space_group_name_H-M   'P 1'
#
loop_
_entity.id
_entity.type
_entity.pdbx_description
1 polymer ?
#
loop_
_entity_poly.entity_id
_entity_poly.type
_entity_poly.pdbx_seq_one_letter_code
_entity_poly.pdbx_strand_id
1 'polypeptide(L)'
;MMAWAGSGMMLAVVLEALVPVVTAVAVVVIAATLSRGARPTAPAEPTDRPGLLEQRLEHLDWLHAAGRITDDERGAARARLLGTV
;
A
#
# COMPACT_ATOMS: atom_id res chain seq x y z
N MET A 1 19.92 38.75 -29.80
CA MET A 1 20.13 37.39 -29.28
C MET A 1 20.20 37.42 -27.75
N MET A 2 19.08 37.47 -27.02
CA MET A 2 19.07 37.41 -25.54
C MET A 2 17.75 36.81 -24.98
N ALA A 3 17.11 35.89 -25.70
CA ALA A 3 15.88 35.22 -25.21
C ALA A 3 16.16 33.84 -24.56
N TRP A 4 17.40 33.35 -24.64
CA TRP A 4 17.76 31.98 -24.24
C TRP A 4 18.10 31.82 -22.75
N ALA A 5 18.24 32.91 -21.98
CA ALA A 5 18.61 32.85 -20.56
C ALA A 5 17.41 32.70 -19.62
N GLY A 6 16.22 33.19 -20.00
CA GLY A 6 15.02 33.14 -19.15
C GLY A 6 14.39 31.75 -19.08
N SER A 7 14.36 31.02 -20.20
CA SER A 7 13.74 29.70 -20.28
C SER A 7 14.51 28.63 -19.48
N GLY A 8 15.85 28.69 -19.46
CA GLY A 8 16.67 27.75 -18.70
C GLY A 8 16.58 27.97 -17.19
N MET A 9 16.50 29.22 -16.75
CA MET A 9 16.37 29.57 -15.33
C MET A 9 14.99 29.19 -14.78
N MET A 10 13.92 29.39 -15.56
CA MET A 10 12.57 28.98 -15.19
C MET A 10 12.42 27.45 -15.15
N LEU A 11 13.05 26.73 -16.10
CA LEU A 11 13.11 25.27 -16.09
C LEU A 11 13.87 24.74 -14.86
N ALA A 12 14.98 25.37 -14.48
CA ALA A 12 15.74 25.01 -13.28
C ALA A 12 14.93 25.19 -12.00
N VAL A 13 14.18 26.30 -11.87
CA VAL A 13 13.30 26.54 -10.71
C VAL A 13 12.16 25.52 -10.63
N VAL A 14 11.58 25.14 -11.77
CA VAL A 14 10.54 24.10 -11.82
C VAL A 14 11.12 22.73 -11.45
N LEU A 15 12.33 22.41 -11.91
CA LEU A 15 13.03 21.18 -11.54
C LEU A 15 13.32 21.13 -10.03
N GLU A 16 13.89 22.18 -9.44
CA GLU A 16 14.14 22.29 -8.00
C GLU A 16 12.85 22.15 -7.17
N ALA A 17 11.72 22.68 -7.67
CA ALA A 17 10.43 22.52 -7.01
C ALA A 17 9.85 21.09 -7.15
N LEU A 18 10.18 20.38 -8.22
CA LEU A 18 9.75 18.99 -8.44
C LEU A 18 10.59 17.98 -7.66
N VAL A 19 11.87 18.26 -7.41
CA VAL A 19 12.76 17.39 -6.62
C VAL A 19 12.15 16.98 -5.27
N PRO A 20 11.67 17.88 -4.40
CA PRO A 20 11.10 17.48 -3.11
C PRO A 20 9.82 16.66 -3.27
N VAL A 21 9.00 16.95 -4.29
CA VAL A 21 7.77 16.19 -4.59
C VAL A 21 8.11 14.76 -5.02
N VAL A 22 9.03 14.60 -5.97
CA VAL A 22 9.48 13.28 -6.44
C VAL A 22 10.14 12.50 -5.31
N THR A 23 10.94 13.17 -4.47
CA THR A 23 11.60 12.54 -3.32
C THR A 23 10.57 12.08 -2.29
N ALA A 24 9.57 12.90 -1.96
CA ALA A 24 8.50 12.52 -1.04
C ALA A 24 7.68 11.33 -1.58
N VAL A 25 7.33 11.34 -2.88
CA VAL A 25 6.64 10.22 -3.53
C VAL A 25 7.50 8.95 -3.49
N ALA A 26 8.79 9.05 -3.79
CA ALA A 26 9.71 7.92 -3.74
C ALA A 26 9.81 7.34 -2.32
N VAL A 27 9.91 8.19 -1.28
CA VAL A 27 9.92 7.77 0.12
C VAL A 27 8.62 7.06 0.49
N VAL A 28 7.46 7.59 0.09
CA VAL A 28 6.16 6.96 0.34
C VAL A 28 6.05 5.62 -0.37
N VAL A 29 6.50 5.51 -1.62
CA VAL A 29 6.53 4.26 -2.38
C VAL A 29 7.45 3.25 -1.70
N ILE A 30 8.66 3.64 -1.32
CA ILE A 30 9.61 2.77 -0.60
C ILE A 30 9.04 2.34 0.75
N ALA A 31 8.46 3.26 1.52
CA ALA A 31 7.82 2.92 2.80
C ALA A 31 6.63 1.98 2.61
N ALA A 32 5.81 2.19 1.57
CA ALA A 32 4.69 1.33 1.23
C ALA A 32 5.13 -0.04 0.71
N THR A 33 6.19 -0.11 -0.10
CA THR A 33 6.75 -1.37 -0.60
C THR A 33 7.48 -2.13 0.49
N LEU A 34 8.17 -1.47 1.43
CA LEU A 34 8.73 -2.13 2.62
C LEU A 34 7.62 -2.57 3.57
N SER A 35 6.58 -1.76 3.78
CA SER A 35 5.41 -2.15 4.58
C SER A 35 4.62 -3.31 3.95
N ARG A 36 4.59 -3.40 2.62
CA ARG A 36 3.94 -4.50 1.87
C ARG A 36 4.86 -5.71 1.69
N GLY A 37 6.17 -5.51 1.58
CA GLY A 37 7.21 -6.53 1.44
C GLY A 37 7.62 -7.17 2.77
N ALA A 38 7.25 -6.55 3.90
CA ALA A 38 7.21 -7.17 5.21
C ALA A 38 6.02 -8.13 5.39
N ARG A 39 5.21 -8.38 4.35
CA ARG A 39 4.48 -9.67 4.29
C ARG A 39 5.52 -10.74 4.00
N PRO A 40 5.77 -11.68 4.91
CA PRO A 40 6.59 -12.83 4.59
C PRO A 40 5.95 -13.50 3.37
N THR A 41 6.73 -13.66 2.31
CA THR A 41 6.47 -14.66 1.28
C THR A 41 6.63 -16.03 1.95
N ALA A 42 5.68 -16.42 2.78
CA ALA A 42 5.54 -17.78 3.24
C ALA A 42 4.59 -18.48 2.25
N PRO A 43 5.06 -19.45 1.45
CA PRO A 43 4.16 -20.39 0.82
C PRO A 43 3.65 -21.29 1.94
N ALA A 44 2.59 -20.87 2.63
CA ALA A 44 1.95 -21.72 3.61
C ALA A 44 0.88 -22.55 2.89
N GLU A 45 1.21 -23.83 2.74
CA GLU A 45 0.30 -24.93 2.45
C GLU A 45 -1.10 -24.75 3.06
N PRO A 46 -2.16 -25.31 2.43
CA PRO A 46 -3.52 -25.22 2.90
C PRO A 46 -3.63 -25.96 4.23
N THR A 47 -3.44 -25.22 5.31
CA THR A 47 -3.46 -25.79 6.65
C THR A 47 -4.90 -25.70 7.14
N ASP A 48 -5.68 -26.72 6.83
CA ASP A 48 -6.90 -27.14 7.54
C ASP A 48 -6.55 -27.39 9.02
N ARG A 49 -6.27 -26.31 9.76
CA ARG A 49 -6.15 -26.32 11.22
C ARG A 49 -7.42 -25.70 11.78
N PRO A 50 -8.13 -26.38 12.70
CA PRO A 50 -9.44 -25.99 13.24
C PRO A 50 -9.42 -24.75 14.17
N GLY A 51 -8.45 -23.85 14.00
CA GLY A 51 -8.40 -22.54 14.66
C GLY A 51 -7.80 -21.43 13.79
N LEU A 52 -7.39 -21.76 12.55
CA LEU A 52 -6.74 -20.82 11.63
C LEU A 52 -7.78 -19.94 10.94
N LEU A 53 -9.00 -20.44 10.76
CA LEU A 53 -10.12 -19.67 10.21
C LEU A 53 -10.57 -18.59 11.20
N GLU A 54 -10.75 -18.94 12.46
CA GLU A 54 -11.10 -18.03 13.55
C GLU A 54 -10.04 -16.93 13.69
N GLN A 55 -8.75 -17.30 13.67
CA GLN A 55 -7.65 -16.35 13.73
C GLN A 55 -7.62 -15.40 12.52
N ARG A 56 -7.99 -15.88 11.33
CA ARG A 56 -8.09 -15.03 10.13
C ARG A 56 -9.30 -14.08 10.20
N LEU A 57 -10.40 -14.52 10.78
CA LEU A 57 -11.59 -13.68 10.99
C LEU A 57 -11.32 -12.59 12.03
N GLU A 58 -10.70 -12.92 13.16
CA GLU A 58 -10.26 -11.92 14.16
C GLU A 58 -9.28 -10.91 13.54
N HIS A 59 -8.36 -11.37 12.71
CA HIS A 59 -7.42 -10.47 12.04
C HIS A 59 -8.12 -9.50 11.07
N LEU A 60 -9.14 -9.96 10.35
CA LEU A 60 -9.97 -9.08 9.50
C LEU A 60 -10.74 -8.05 10.32
N ASP A 61 -11.30 -8.46 11.46
CA ASP A 61 -12.02 -7.56 12.36
C ASP A 61 -11.10 -6.50 12.96
N TRP A 62 -9.87 -6.89 13.32
CA TRP A 62 -8.85 -5.95 13.76
C TRP A 62 -8.47 -4.95 12.65
N LEU A 63 -8.29 -5.41 11.41
CA LEU A 63 -7.96 -4.54 10.28
C LEU A 63 -9.07 -3.52 10.00
N HIS A 64 -10.33 -3.93 10.13
CA HIS A 64 -11.48 -3.06 9.98
C HIS A 64 -11.57 -2.04 11.12
N ALA A 65 -11.40 -2.49 12.37
CA ALA A 65 -11.38 -1.60 13.54
C ALA A 65 -10.23 -0.58 13.48
N ALA A 66 -9.09 -0.95 12.89
CA ALA A 66 -7.96 -0.07 12.63
C ALA A 66 -8.17 0.88 11.43
N GLY A 67 -9.32 0.82 10.75
CA GLY A 67 -9.62 1.63 9.56
C GLY A 67 -8.72 1.32 8.36
N ARG A 68 -8.10 0.13 8.33
CA ARG A 68 -7.17 -0.30 7.26
C ARG A 68 -7.88 -0.93 6.08
N ILE A 69 -9.11 -1.40 6.28
CA ILE A 69 -10.00 -1.95 5.26
C ILE A 69 -11.42 -1.41 5.48
N THR A 70 -12.14 -1.23 4.37
CA THR A 70 -13.56 -0.84 4.35
C THR A 70 -14.46 -2.01 4.72
N ASP A 71 -15.74 -1.71 5.03
CA ASP A 71 -16.72 -2.76 5.36
C ASP A 71 -16.98 -3.71 4.18
N ASP A 72 -17.00 -3.18 2.95
CA ASP A 72 -17.13 -3.97 1.72
C ASP A 72 -15.95 -4.94 1.53
N GLU A 73 -14.73 -4.49 1.79
CA GLU A 73 -13.52 -5.33 1.72
C GLU A 73 -13.51 -6.42 2.81
N ARG A 74 -14.00 -6.09 4.02
CA ARG A 74 -14.18 -7.06 5.10
C ARG A 74 -15.21 -8.12 4.70
N GLY A 75 -16.35 -7.72 4.14
CA GLY A 75 -17.40 -8.61 3.66
C GLY A 75 -16.91 -9.57 2.58
N ALA A 76 -16.22 -9.05 1.57
CA ALA A 76 -15.66 -9.85 0.48
C ALA A 76 -14.58 -10.83 0.96
N ALA A 77 -13.68 -10.40 1.86
CA ALA A 77 -12.65 -11.27 2.41
C ALA A 77 -13.22 -12.37 3.32
N ARG A 78 -14.23 -12.03 4.14
CA ARG A 78 -14.96 -13.00 4.97
C ARG A 78 -15.69 -14.04 4.13
N ALA A 79 -16.37 -13.62 3.07
CA ALA A 79 -17.07 -14.54 2.16
C ALA A 79 -16.11 -15.51 1.46
N ARG A 80 -14.90 -15.04 1.07
CA ARG A 80 -13.85 -15.91 0.52
C ARG A 80 -13.29 -16.89 1.54
N LEU A 81 -13.12 -16.49 2.80
CA LEU A 81 -12.63 -17.37 3.86
C LEU A 81 -13.65 -18.44 4.26
N LEU A 82 -14.94 -18.12 4.24
CA LEU A 82 -16.03 -19.05 4.53
C LEU A 82 -16.42 -19.94 3.34
N GLY A 83 -15.80 -19.74 2.17
CA GLY A 83 -16.12 -20.49 0.95
C GLY A 83 -17.54 -20.22 0.42
N THR A 84 -18.14 -19.09 0.77
CA THR A 84 -19.53 -18.72 0.43
C THR A 84 -19.64 -17.92 -0.88
N VAL A 85 -18.68 -18.07 -1.80
CA VAL A 85 -18.66 -17.40 -3.13
C VAL A 85 -19.12 -18.31 -4.25
#